data_AF-A0A3M2DPS0-F1
#
_entry.id   AF-A0A3M2DPS0-F1
#
_cell.length_a   1.000
_cell.length_b   1.000
_cell.length_c   1.000
_cell.angle_alpha   90.00
_cell.angle_beta   90.00
_cell.angle_gamma   90.00
#
_symmetry.space_group_name_H-M   'P 1'
#
loop_
_entity.id
_entity.type
_entity.pdbx_description
1 polymer ?
#
loop_
_entity_poly.entity_id
_entity_poly.type
_entity_poly.pdbx_seq_one_letter_code
_entity_poly.pdbx_strand_id
1 'polypeptide(L)'
;MLPDFGVTSALLLQGPNGPFFARLAAELRARGARVTKVNFNPGDALFFRGPDAVAYREPMERWPAWCARLMDERGIDGVFLYGDCRPLHRQAIEVARARGAAVWVFEEGYLRPDFVTCERGGVNGYSSMPRDPQVFRREAAALADLDPPAPVGNVFPRWAWYTAANAVACTLFGWRYPHYRHHRDVHALR
;
A
#
# COMPACT_ATOMS: atom_id res chain seq x y z
N MET A 1 3.69 14.37 -10.97
CA MET A 1 4.20 13.09 -11.50
C MET A 1 4.96 12.41 -10.37
N LEU A 2 4.74 11.11 -10.11
CA LEU A 2 5.44 10.40 -9.02
C LEU A 2 6.97 10.35 -9.26
N PRO A 3 7.82 10.10 -8.26
CA PRO A 3 9.24 9.84 -8.51
C PRO A 3 9.43 8.56 -9.31
N ASP A 4 10.61 8.39 -9.90
CA ASP A 4 11.02 7.07 -10.39
C ASP A 4 11.41 6.19 -9.21
N PHE A 5 10.74 5.04 -9.07
CA PHE A 5 11.01 4.07 -8.02
C PHE A 5 12.12 3.09 -8.38
N GLY A 6 12.60 3.10 -9.64
CA GLY A 6 13.62 2.16 -10.13
C GLY A 6 13.14 0.71 -10.13
N VAL A 7 11.85 0.49 -10.36
CA VAL A 7 11.17 -0.81 -10.27
C VAL A 7 10.67 -1.22 -11.66
N THR A 8 10.99 -2.45 -12.07
CA THR A 8 10.54 -3.02 -13.36
C THR A 8 9.34 -3.95 -13.20
N SER A 9 9.12 -4.50 -12.00
CA SER A 9 8.03 -5.42 -11.69
C SER A 9 7.51 -5.17 -10.27
N ALA A 10 6.36 -4.50 -10.19
CA ALA A 10 5.76 -4.04 -8.96
C ALA A 10 4.69 -5.00 -8.43
N LEU A 11 4.77 -5.34 -7.14
CA LEU A 11 3.73 -5.99 -6.38
C LEU A 11 3.01 -4.96 -5.50
N LEU A 12 1.72 -4.77 -5.73
CA LEU A 12 0.86 -3.91 -4.93
C LEU A 12 0.08 -4.77 -3.93
N LEU A 13 0.15 -4.42 -2.65
CA LEU A 13 -0.61 -5.07 -1.58
C LEU A 13 -1.87 -4.27 -1.23
N GLN A 14 -2.38 -4.45 -0.01
CA GLN A 14 -3.60 -3.77 0.44
C GLN A 14 -3.33 -2.28 0.69
N GLY A 15 -4.32 -1.46 0.37
CA GLY A 15 -4.25 0.00 0.49
C GLY A 15 -5.42 0.63 1.23
N PRO A 16 -5.53 1.97 1.15
CA PRO A 16 -6.74 2.66 1.57
C PRO A 16 -7.91 2.27 0.67
N ASN A 17 -9.13 2.39 1.19
CA ASN A 17 -10.34 2.18 0.39
C ASN A 17 -10.40 3.20 -0.73
N GLY A 18 -10.53 2.72 -1.97
CA GLY A 18 -10.64 3.56 -3.15
C GLY A 18 -9.56 3.31 -4.21
N PRO A 19 -9.47 4.19 -5.22
CA PRO A 19 -8.70 3.96 -6.44
C PRO A 19 -7.20 4.23 -6.29
N PHE A 20 -6.68 4.42 -5.07
CA PHE A 20 -5.28 4.82 -4.84
C PHE A 20 -4.29 3.89 -5.57
N PHE A 21 -4.37 2.59 -5.32
CA PHE A 21 -3.47 1.63 -5.97
C PHE A 21 -3.76 1.43 -7.45
N ALA A 22 -5.00 1.62 -7.91
CA ALA A 22 -5.31 1.60 -9.34
C ALA A 22 -4.62 2.77 -10.08
N ARG A 23 -4.59 3.96 -9.47
CA ARG A 23 -3.86 5.12 -9.97
C ARG A 23 -2.35 4.92 -9.91
N LEU A 24 -1.81 4.40 -8.81
CA LEU A 24 -0.40 4.05 -8.71
C LEU A 24 0.01 3.04 -9.78
N ALA A 25 -0.81 2.01 -10.01
CA ALA A 25 -0.56 1.03 -11.07
C ALA A 25 -0.54 1.67 -12.45
N ALA A 26 -1.42 2.63 -12.74
CA ALA A 26 -1.42 3.34 -14.02
C ALA A 26 -0.12 4.13 -14.21
N GLU A 27 0.35 4.84 -13.18
CA GLU A 27 1.61 5.59 -13.19
C GLU A 27 2.83 4.67 -13.36
N LEU A 28 2.86 3.53 -12.67
CA LEU A 28 3.93 2.53 -12.80
C LEU A 28 3.97 1.93 -14.21
N ARG A 29 2.80 1.58 -14.78
CA ARG A 29 2.71 1.07 -16.17
C ARG A 29 3.14 2.12 -17.18
N ALA A 30 2.78 3.39 -16.98
CA ALA A 30 3.20 4.49 -17.85
C ALA A 30 4.74 4.65 -17.90
N ARG A 31 5.45 4.12 -16.90
CA ARG A 31 6.92 4.07 -16.82
C ARG A 31 7.52 2.74 -17.29
N GLY A 32 6.71 1.83 -17.82
CA GLY A 32 7.14 0.53 -18.32
C GLY A 32 7.22 -0.59 -17.27
N ALA A 33 6.82 -0.35 -16.02
CA ALA A 33 6.80 -1.39 -15.01
C ALA A 33 5.62 -2.36 -15.22
N ARG A 34 5.87 -3.66 -15.06
CA ARG A 34 4.81 -4.66 -14.93
C ARG A 34 4.19 -4.54 -13.54
N VAL A 35 2.87 -4.70 -13.44
CA VAL A 35 2.16 -4.56 -12.16
C VAL A 35 1.43 -5.85 -11.83
N THR A 36 1.55 -6.29 -10.59
CA THR A 36 0.72 -7.34 -9.99
C THR A 36 0.07 -6.77 -8.74
N LYS A 37 -1.26 -6.85 -8.62
CA LYS A 37 -1.99 -6.44 -7.42
C LYS A 37 -2.56 -7.68 -6.73
N VAL A 38 -2.24 -7.86 -5.46
CA VAL A 38 -2.91 -8.89 -4.64
C VAL A 38 -4.13 -8.29 -3.96
N ASN A 39 -5.30 -8.87 -4.20
CA ASN A 39 -6.55 -8.53 -3.54
C ASN A 39 -6.83 -9.55 -2.45
N PHE A 40 -6.99 -9.07 -1.22
CA PHE A 40 -7.20 -9.92 -0.04
C PHE A 40 -8.68 -10.05 0.35
N ASN A 41 -9.54 -9.18 -0.19
CA ASN A 41 -10.98 -9.15 0.12
C ASN A 41 -11.78 -8.59 -1.07
N PRO A 42 -13.13 -8.66 -1.03
CA PRO A 42 -13.98 -8.13 -2.10
C PRO A 42 -13.85 -6.64 -2.36
N GLY A 43 -13.64 -5.82 -1.33
CA GLY A 43 -13.46 -4.38 -1.45
C GLY A 43 -12.15 -4.03 -2.18
N ASP A 44 -11.06 -4.75 -1.95
CA ASP A 44 -9.84 -4.62 -2.75
C ASP A 44 -10.15 -4.91 -4.23
N ALA A 45 -10.91 -5.98 -4.50
CA ALA A 45 -11.31 -6.39 -5.84
C ALA A 45 -12.36 -5.47 -6.47
N LEU A 46 -13.08 -4.68 -5.69
CA LEU A 46 -13.96 -3.63 -6.18
C LEU A 46 -13.14 -2.50 -6.80
N PHE A 47 -12.11 -2.03 -6.09
CA PHE A 47 -11.31 -0.88 -6.49
C PHE A 47 -10.13 -1.21 -7.41
N PHE A 48 -9.71 -2.48 -7.47
CA PHE A 48 -8.66 -2.91 -8.38
C PHE A 48 -9.06 -4.21 -9.10
N ARG A 49 -9.31 -4.06 -10.41
CA ARG A 49 -9.77 -5.11 -11.32
C ARG A 49 -8.82 -5.23 -12.52
N GLY A 50 -8.98 -6.30 -13.29
CA GLY A 50 -8.23 -6.51 -14.54
C GLY A 50 -7.18 -7.61 -14.43
N PRO A 51 -6.38 -7.81 -15.50
CA PRO A 51 -5.46 -8.95 -15.63
C PRO A 51 -4.32 -8.95 -14.60
N ASP A 52 -3.97 -7.77 -14.08
CA ASP A 52 -2.90 -7.62 -13.08
C ASP A 52 -3.35 -8.01 -11.66
N ALA A 53 -4.67 -8.18 -11.45
CA ALA A 53 -5.24 -8.49 -10.15
C ALA A 53 -5.23 -10.01 -9.87
N VAL A 54 -4.61 -10.40 -8.78
CA VAL A 54 -4.60 -11.77 -8.27
C VAL A 54 -5.35 -11.80 -6.94
N ALA A 55 -6.34 -12.70 -6.81
CA ALA A 55 -7.06 -12.87 -5.55
C ALA A 55 -6.30 -13.83 -4.64
N TYR A 56 -5.93 -13.38 -3.45
CA TYR A 56 -5.44 -14.27 -2.39
C TYR A 56 -6.61 -14.73 -1.54
N ARG A 57 -6.87 -16.04 -1.52
CA ARG A 57 -8.03 -16.64 -0.83
C ARG A 57 -7.66 -17.70 0.18
N GLU A 58 -6.38 -17.99 0.36
CA GLU A 58 -5.89 -19.03 1.25
C GLU A 58 -5.81 -18.52 2.71
N PRO A 59 -5.68 -19.43 3.70
CA PRO A 59 -5.40 -19.06 5.09
C PRO A 59 -4.09 -18.28 5.23
N MET A 60 -4.07 -17.29 6.14
CA MET A 60 -2.93 -16.38 6.36
C MET A 60 -1.60 -17.11 6.61
N GLU A 61 -1.62 -18.31 7.16
CA GLU A 61 -0.44 -19.16 7.40
C GLU A 61 0.25 -19.57 6.08
N ARG A 62 -0.51 -19.64 4.98
CA ARG A 62 0.01 -19.95 3.64
C ARG A 62 0.57 -18.71 2.94
N TRP A 63 0.33 -17.51 3.47
CA TRP A 63 0.67 -16.25 2.79
C TRP A 63 2.16 -16.12 2.50
N PRO A 64 3.10 -16.37 3.43
CA PRO A 64 4.52 -16.17 3.15
C PRO A 64 5.01 -17.03 1.98
N ALA A 65 4.67 -18.32 1.96
CA ALA A 65 5.05 -19.24 0.88
C ALA A 65 4.37 -18.88 -0.45
N TRP A 66 3.11 -18.47 -0.41
CA TRP A 66 2.38 -18.04 -1.60
C TRP A 66 2.95 -16.74 -2.18
N CYS A 67 3.24 -15.75 -1.32
CA CYS A 67 3.82 -14.46 -1.70
C CYS A 67 5.22 -14.65 -2.29
N ALA A 68 6.05 -15.46 -1.64
CA ALA A 68 7.36 -15.87 -2.12
C ALA A 68 7.31 -16.39 -3.56
N ARG A 69 6.45 -17.39 -3.80
CA ARG A 69 6.26 -17.98 -5.12
C ARG A 69 5.74 -16.95 -6.14
N LEU A 70 4.77 -16.11 -5.77
CA LEU A 70 4.28 -15.05 -6.65
C LEU A 70 5.40 -14.08 -7.04
N MET A 71 6.24 -13.69 -6.08
CA MET A 71 7.36 -12.79 -6.34
C MET A 71 8.38 -13.41 -7.30
N ASP A 72 8.68 -14.70 -7.13
CA ASP A 72 9.61 -15.44 -7.99
C ASP A 72 9.03 -15.61 -9.41
N GLU A 73 7.78 -16.05 -9.52
CA GLU A 73 7.07 -16.25 -10.81
C GLU A 73 6.94 -14.95 -11.62
N ARG A 74 6.74 -13.81 -10.95
CA ARG A 74 6.54 -12.50 -11.60
C ARG A 74 7.83 -11.66 -11.66
N GLY A 75 8.93 -12.15 -11.09
CA GLY A 75 10.19 -11.43 -10.97
C GLY A 75 10.01 -10.06 -10.31
N ILE A 76 9.30 -10.03 -9.18
CA ILE A 76 8.99 -8.78 -8.45
C ILE A 76 10.26 -8.20 -7.83
N ASP A 77 10.60 -6.98 -8.21
CA ASP A 77 11.73 -6.21 -7.66
C ASP A 77 11.28 -5.02 -6.79
N GLY A 78 9.98 -4.70 -6.76
CA GLY A 78 9.40 -3.67 -5.91
C GLY A 78 8.07 -4.09 -5.27
N VAL A 79 7.93 -3.95 -3.95
CA VAL A 79 6.69 -4.19 -3.21
C VAL A 79 6.16 -2.87 -2.64
N PHE A 80 4.90 -2.56 -2.93
CA PHE A 80 4.22 -1.34 -2.48
C PHE A 80 3.04 -1.68 -1.59
N LEU A 81 2.95 -1.01 -0.44
CA LEU A 81 1.92 -1.25 0.56
C LEU A 81 1.56 0.03 1.31
N TYR A 82 0.37 0.09 1.89
CA TYR A 82 -0.06 1.22 2.71
C TYR A 82 -0.12 0.81 4.19
N GLY A 83 0.80 1.37 4.98
CA GLY A 83 1.07 0.99 6.37
C GLY A 83 1.75 -0.39 6.49
N ASP A 84 2.82 -0.49 7.26
CA ASP A 84 3.68 -1.68 7.38
C ASP A 84 3.30 -2.63 8.54
N CYS A 85 2.37 -2.24 9.41
CA CYS A 85 2.03 -3.03 10.60
C CYS A 85 0.98 -4.14 10.36
N ARG A 86 0.33 -4.23 9.19
CA ARG A 86 -0.71 -5.26 8.94
C ARG A 86 -0.04 -6.65 8.87
N PRO A 87 -0.63 -7.72 9.44
CA PRO A 87 0.01 -9.05 9.46
C PRO A 87 0.49 -9.54 8.09
N LEU A 88 -0.36 -9.44 7.07
CA LEU A 88 -0.02 -9.80 5.68
C LEU A 88 1.10 -8.90 5.11
N HIS A 89 1.12 -7.62 5.47
CA HIS A 89 2.17 -6.70 5.02
C HIS A 89 3.51 -7.03 5.69
N ARG A 90 3.55 -7.26 7.00
CA ARG A 90 4.76 -7.64 7.73
C ARG A 90 5.42 -8.88 7.13
N GLN A 91 4.61 -9.92 6.90
CA GLN A 91 5.06 -11.16 6.27
C GLN A 91 5.57 -10.92 4.84
N ALA A 92 4.90 -10.09 4.05
CA ALA A 92 5.33 -9.75 2.70
C ALA A 92 6.63 -8.93 2.67
N ILE A 93 6.83 -8.02 3.64
CA ILE A 93 8.05 -7.23 3.80
C ILE A 93 9.24 -8.16 4.07
N GLU A 94 9.09 -9.12 4.97
CA GLU A 94 10.13 -10.13 5.27
C GLU A 94 10.49 -10.94 4.02
N VAL A 95 9.47 -11.44 3.30
CA VAL A 95 9.62 -12.19 2.05
C VAL A 95 10.33 -11.35 0.97
N ALA A 96 9.99 -10.08 0.85
CA ALA A 96 10.56 -9.15 -0.12
C ALA A 96 12.03 -8.85 0.17
N ARG A 97 12.35 -8.55 1.44
CA ARG A 97 13.73 -8.29 1.88
C ARG A 97 14.62 -9.52 1.65
N ALA A 98 14.13 -10.72 1.92
CA ALA A 98 14.85 -11.96 1.65
C ALA A 98 15.17 -12.18 0.16
N ARG A 99 14.43 -11.52 -0.75
CA ARG A 99 14.63 -11.56 -2.22
C ARG A 99 15.38 -10.35 -2.77
N GLY A 100 15.81 -9.43 -1.90
CA GLY A 100 16.41 -8.16 -2.33
C GLY A 100 15.44 -7.20 -3.03
N ALA A 101 14.13 -7.46 -2.99
CA ALA A 101 13.13 -6.56 -3.56
C ALA A 101 13.00 -5.29 -2.71
N ALA A 102 12.89 -4.13 -3.36
CA ALA A 102 12.65 -2.87 -2.68
C ALA A 102 11.26 -2.85 -2.05
N VAL A 103 11.15 -2.34 -0.83
CA VAL A 103 9.87 -2.16 -0.15
C VAL A 103 9.56 -0.67 -0.07
N TRP A 104 8.39 -0.27 -0.56
CA TRP A 104 7.88 1.10 -0.54
C TRP A 104 6.60 1.15 0.28
N VAL A 105 6.61 1.95 1.34
CA VAL A 105 5.50 2.02 2.29
C VAL A 105 4.89 3.41 2.26
N PHE A 106 3.58 3.45 2.05
CA PHE A 106 2.77 4.67 2.10
C PHE A 106 2.11 4.85 3.48
N GLU A 107 1.91 6.10 3.89
CA GLU A 107 1.29 6.50 5.16
C GLU A 107 0.46 7.80 4.97
N GLU A 108 -0.53 8.07 5.84
CA GLU A 108 -1.43 9.24 5.80
C GLU A 108 -0.74 10.61 6.07
N GLY A 109 0.57 10.69 5.86
CA GLY A 109 1.38 11.90 5.89
C GLY A 109 1.94 12.20 7.29
N TYR A 110 3.27 12.33 7.37
CA TYR A 110 3.95 12.94 8.52
C TYR A 110 3.72 14.44 8.57
N LEU A 111 3.57 15.06 7.39
CA LEU A 111 3.23 16.46 7.20
C LEU A 111 1.76 16.53 6.79
N ARG A 112 0.94 17.22 7.57
CA ARG A 112 -0.49 17.36 7.33
C ARG A 112 -0.87 18.84 7.30
N PRO A 113 -1.89 19.24 6.52
CA PRO A 113 -2.70 18.41 5.60
C PRO A 113 -2.04 18.16 4.22
N ASP A 114 -2.77 17.49 3.32
CA ASP A 114 -2.50 17.40 1.86
C ASP A 114 -1.36 16.51 1.35
N PHE A 115 -0.61 15.84 2.23
CA PHE A 115 0.44 14.89 1.82
C PHE A 115 0.10 13.43 2.10
N VAL A 116 0.74 12.56 1.31
CA VAL A 116 0.90 11.14 1.59
C VAL A 116 2.40 10.88 1.67
N THR A 117 2.87 10.34 2.79
CA THR A 117 4.27 9.93 2.92
C THR A 117 4.49 8.67 2.10
N CYS A 118 5.62 8.59 1.38
CA CYS A 118 6.12 7.35 0.78
C CYS A 118 7.58 7.19 1.16
N GLU A 119 7.91 6.10 1.86
CA GLU A 119 9.27 5.83 2.32
C GLU A 119 9.74 4.44 1.88
N ARG A 120 11.03 4.33 1.56
CA ARG A 120 11.67 3.04 1.30
C ARG A 120 12.01 2.34 2.60
N GLY A 121 11.59 1.08 2.75
CA GLY A 121 11.95 0.21 3.85
C GLY A 121 10.90 0.09 4.96
N GLY A 122 10.31 1.19 5.40
CA GLY A 122 9.32 1.25 6.47
C GLY A 122 8.89 2.68 6.79
N VAL A 123 7.81 2.84 7.57
CA VAL A 123 7.30 4.16 8.03
C VAL A 123 7.12 4.17 9.55
N ASN A 124 6.86 5.34 10.14
CA ASN A 124 6.66 5.55 11.57
C ASN A 124 7.84 4.98 12.39
N GLY A 125 7.58 4.05 13.31
CA GLY A 125 8.61 3.39 14.12
C GLY A 125 9.62 2.56 13.30
N TYR A 126 9.30 2.21 12.06
CA TYR A 126 10.18 1.52 11.12
C TYR A 126 10.82 2.45 10.09
N SER A 127 10.61 3.77 10.20
CA SER A 127 11.25 4.76 9.36
C SER A 127 12.78 4.72 9.56
N SER A 128 13.48 4.89 8.46
CA SER A 128 14.94 5.05 8.38
C SER A 128 15.40 6.48 8.64
N MET A 129 14.46 7.42 8.83
CA MET A 129 14.78 8.82 9.09
C MET A 129 15.64 8.98 10.35
N PRO A 130 16.54 9.99 10.37
CA PRO A 130 17.32 10.33 11.55
C PRO A 130 16.42 10.52 12.78
N ARG A 131 16.88 10.05 13.95
CA ARG A 131 16.16 10.27 15.22
C ARG A 131 16.58 11.55 15.94
N ASP A 132 17.71 12.12 15.54
CA ASP A 132 18.23 13.36 16.13
C ASP A 132 17.54 14.59 15.49
N PRO A 133 16.78 15.39 16.26
CA PRO A 133 16.15 16.61 15.78
C PRO A 133 17.13 17.61 15.16
N GLN A 134 18.41 17.60 15.55
CA GLN A 134 19.41 18.51 15.01
C GLN A 134 19.74 18.21 13.55
N VAL A 135 19.61 16.95 13.12
CA VAL A 135 19.79 16.59 11.71
C VAL A 135 18.73 17.30 10.87
N PHE A 136 17.44 17.21 11.26
CA PHE A 136 16.37 17.90 10.54
C PHE A 136 16.57 19.42 10.49
N ARG A 137 17.04 20.05 11.58
CA ARG A 137 17.28 21.50 11.58
C ARG A 137 18.39 21.90 10.62
N ARG A 138 19.47 21.11 10.55
CA ARG A 138 20.60 21.37 9.65
C ARG A 138 20.20 21.17 8.19
N GLU A 139 19.52 20.06 7.89
CA GLU A 139 19.01 19.78 6.54
C GLU A 139 17.99 20.85 6.11
N ALA A 140 17.04 21.20 6.98
CA ALA A 140 16.03 22.23 6.68
C ALA A 140 16.65 23.60 6.38
N ALA A 141 17.72 23.98 7.09
CA ALA A 141 18.41 25.25 6.83
C ALA A 141 19.12 25.30 5.47
N ALA A 142 19.38 24.14 4.85
CA ALA A 142 19.99 24.04 3.52
C ALA A 142 18.95 23.90 2.39
N LEU A 143 17.67 23.69 2.71
CA LEU A 143 16.61 23.57 1.72
C LEU A 143 16.10 24.95 1.31
N ALA A 144 15.76 25.09 0.02
CA ALA A 144 14.97 26.23 -0.43
C ALA A 144 13.55 26.15 0.11
N ASP A 145 12.90 27.30 0.27
CA ASP A 145 11.48 27.35 0.58
C ASP A 145 10.69 26.58 -0.50
N LEU A 146 9.83 25.69 -0.03
CA LEU A 146 8.93 24.93 -0.90
C LEU A 146 7.65 25.74 -1.11
N ASP A 147 7.14 25.71 -2.35
CA ASP A 147 5.78 26.19 -2.60
C ASP A 147 4.80 25.40 -1.72
N PRO A 148 3.80 26.07 -1.14
CA PRO A 148 2.78 25.38 -0.37
C PRO A 148 2.10 24.33 -1.26
N PRO A 149 1.78 23.15 -0.70
CA PRO A 149 1.09 22.12 -1.48
C PRO A 149 -0.26 22.63 -1.96
N ALA A 150 -0.68 22.16 -3.13
CA ALA A 150 -2.04 22.41 -3.60
C ALA A 150 -3.03 21.77 -2.60
N PRO A 151 -3.99 22.55 -2.05
CA PRO A 151 -4.92 22.03 -1.08
C PRO A 151 -5.84 21.00 -1.73
N VAL A 152 -5.99 19.84 -1.10
CA VAL A 152 -6.88 18.77 -1.59
C VAL A 152 -8.35 19.09 -1.23
N GLY A 153 -8.56 19.88 -0.18
CA GLY A 153 -9.88 20.34 0.26
C GLY A 153 -10.69 19.24 0.98
N ASN A 154 -12.02 19.40 1.01
CA ASN A 154 -12.89 18.46 1.73
C ASN A 154 -13.05 17.14 0.95
N VAL A 155 -12.29 16.12 1.35
CA VAL A 155 -12.34 14.76 0.79
C VAL A 155 -13.29 13.82 1.51
N PHE A 156 -13.93 14.25 2.61
CA PHE A 156 -14.74 13.37 3.45
C PHE A 156 -15.88 12.68 2.70
N PRO A 157 -16.70 13.34 1.86
CA PRO A 157 -17.78 12.66 1.13
C PRO A 157 -17.26 11.54 0.23
N ARG A 158 -16.11 11.76 -0.41
CA ARG A 158 -15.47 10.77 -1.29
C ARG A 158 -14.92 9.59 -0.49
N TRP A 159 -14.26 9.86 0.63
CA TRP A 159 -13.75 8.83 1.54
C TRP A 159 -14.89 7.99 2.15
N ALA A 160 -15.97 8.64 2.57
CA ALA A 160 -17.17 7.99 3.10
C ALA A 160 -17.79 7.05 2.05
N TRP A 161 -17.90 7.51 0.79
CA TRP A 161 -18.38 6.66 -0.30
C TRP A 161 -17.47 5.46 -0.55
N TYR A 162 -16.15 5.64 -0.61
CA TYR A 162 -15.21 4.52 -0.80
C TYR A 162 -15.31 3.50 0.33
N THR A 163 -15.47 3.97 1.56
CA THR A 163 -15.60 3.10 2.73
C THR A 163 -16.94 2.35 2.72
N ALA A 164 -18.05 3.02 2.41
CA ALA A 164 -19.36 2.39 2.30
C ALA A 164 -19.39 1.35 1.17
N ALA A 165 -18.85 1.67 0.00
CA ALA A 165 -18.77 0.73 -1.13
C ALA A 165 -17.88 -0.48 -0.81
N ASN A 166 -16.76 -0.27 -0.12
CA ASN A 166 -15.91 -1.36 0.38
C ASN A 166 -16.70 -2.28 1.33
N ALA A 167 -17.39 -1.69 2.31
CA ALA A 167 -18.16 -2.44 3.31
C ALA A 167 -19.27 -3.27 2.65
N VAL A 168 -20.05 -2.68 1.73
CA VAL A 168 -21.09 -3.39 0.96
C VAL A 168 -20.49 -4.55 0.17
N ALA A 169 -19.36 -4.34 -0.51
CA ALA A 169 -18.70 -5.42 -1.25
C ALA A 169 -18.25 -6.55 -0.33
N CYS A 170 -17.64 -6.24 0.82
CA CYS A 170 -17.21 -7.24 1.80
C CYS A 170 -18.39 -8.02 2.38
N THR A 171 -19.52 -7.36 2.65
CA THR A 171 -20.74 -8.01 3.16
C THR A 171 -21.37 -8.94 2.12
N LEU A 172 -21.56 -8.47 0.88
CA LEU A 172 -22.25 -9.26 -0.16
C LEU A 172 -21.39 -10.38 -0.73
N PHE A 173 -20.07 -10.19 -0.76
CA PHE A 173 -19.14 -11.07 -1.49
C PHE A 173 -18.04 -11.67 -0.60
N GLY A 174 -18.15 -11.54 0.72
CA GLY A 174 -17.18 -12.08 1.68
C GLY A 174 -16.93 -13.58 1.52
N TRP A 175 -17.95 -14.34 1.13
CA TRP A 175 -17.86 -15.77 0.83
C TRP A 175 -16.82 -16.12 -0.27
N ARG A 176 -16.43 -15.16 -1.12
CA ARG A 176 -15.37 -15.35 -2.14
C ARG A 176 -13.96 -15.27 -1.55
N TYR A 177 -13.81 -14.82 -0.32
CA TYR A 177 -12.55 -14.69 0.42
C TYR A 177 -12.75 -15.28 1.83
N PRO A 178 -13.05 -16.58 1.95
CA PRO A 178 -13.53 -17.20 3.19
C PRO A 178 -12.52 -17.14 4.35
N HIS A 179 -11.23 -16.97 4.04
CA HIS A 179 -10.16 -16.90 5.01
C HIS A 179 -9.70 -15.47 5.34
N TYR A 180 -10.29 -14.45 4.73
CA TYR A 180 -9.92 -13.06 5.02
C TYR A 180 -10.39 -12.66 6.41
N ARG A 181 -9.44 -12.15 7.20
CA ARG A 181 -9.72 -11.51 8.49
C ARG A 181 -9.27 -10.06 8.40
N HIS A 182 -10.19 -9.15 8.71
CA HIS A 182 -9.86 -7.74 8.72
C HIS A 182 -8.86 -7.44 9.84
N HIS A 183 -7.86 -6.60 9.54
CA HIS A 183 -6.77 -6.28 10.48
C HIS A 183 -7.22 -5.41 11.67
N ARG A 184 -8.36 -4.72 11.54
CA ARG A 184 -9.07 -4.06 12.64
C ARG A 184 -10.27 -4.92 13.01
N ASP A 185 -10.49 -5.11 14.30
CA ASP A 185 -11.78 -5.57 14.76
C ASP A 185 -12.80 -4.45 14.54
N VAL A 186 -13.74 -4.68 13.63
CA VAL A 186 -14.80 -3.73 13.26
C VAL A 186 -16.17 -4.25 13.69
N HIS A 187 -16.21 -5.30 14.51
CA HIS A 187 -17.45 -5.79 15.08
C HIS A 187 -17.94 -4.82 16.17
N ALA A 188 -19.09 -4.19 15.93
CA ALA A 188 -19.73 -3.35 16.94
C ALA A 188 -20.43 -4.16 18.07
N LEU A 189 -20.49 -5.49 17.95
CA LEU A 189 -21.32 -6.38 18.78
C LEU A 189 -20.56 -7.61 19.29
N ARG A 190 -19.23 -7.58 19.31
CA ARG A 190 -18.41 -8.69 19.83
C ARG A 190 -17.47 -8.20 20.90
#